data_AF-A0A441V949-F1
#
_entry.id   AF-A0A441V949-F1
#
_cell.length_a   1.000
_cell.length_b   1.000
_cell.length_c   1.000
_cell.angle_alpha   90.00
_cell.angle_beta   90.00
_cell.angle_gamma   90.00
#
_symmetry.space_group_name_H-M   'P 1'
#
loop_
_entity.id
_entity.type
_entity.pdbx_description
1 polymer ?
#
loop_
_entity_poly.entity_id
_entity_poly.type
_entity_poly.pdbx_seq_one_letter_code
_entity_poly.pdbx_strand_id
1 'polypeptide(L)'
;MRRVTAHKWRPRLATIVVAILIMVMALPLVGLFFFRLYENQLIRQTEAELIAQGAALAAIYAQEVRDAGIPAEKLGAAVPAGRDNPDSPYRPIEPSLDLASDRVLATRPAATAASVDPAFAAIGARLSGVLAETQKTTL
;
A
#
# COMPACT_ATOMS: atom_id res chain seq x y z
N MET A 1 -37.36 -50.04 24.36
CA MET A 1 -37.33 -49.00 23.31
C MET A 1 -37.71 -47.65 23.92
N ARG A 2 -36.73 -46.78 24.17
CA ARG A 2 -36.97 -45.44 24.77
C ARG A 2 -37.17 -44.45 23.63
N ARG A 3 -38.42 -44.02 23.38
CA ARG A 3 -38.71 -43.01 22.35
C ARG A 3 -38.16 -41.67 22.81
N VAL A 4 -37.13 -41.18 22.13
CA VAL A 4 -36.68 -39.80 22.24
C VAL A 4 -37.69 -38.96 21.47
N THR A 5 -38.64 -38.34 22.18
CA THR A 5 -39.52 -37.33 21.58
C THR A 5 -38.69 -36.07 21.36
N ALA A 6 -38.26 -35.84 20.12
CA ALA A 6 -37.67 -34.57 19.72
C ALA A 6 -38.66 -33.44 20.05
N HIS A 7 -38.28 -32.57 20.98
CA HIS A 7 -39.10 -31.45 21.41
C HIS A 7 -39.23 -30.47 20.24
N LYS A 8 -40.41 -30.38 19.63
CA LYS A 8 -40.66 -29.48 18.50
C LYS A 8 -40.59 -28.05 18.99
N TRP A 9 -39.55 -27.32 18.59
CA TRP A 9 -39.37 -25.91 18.89
C TRP A 9 -40.51 -25.08 18.25
N ARG A 10 -41.23 -24.29 19.06
CA ARG A 10 -42.33 -23.41 18.62
C ARG A 10 -42.02 -21.97 19.06
N PRO A 11 -41.16 -21.23 18.33
CA PRO A 11 -40.85 -19.86 18.68
C PRO A 11 -42.11 -18.99 18.65
N ARG A 12 -42.21 -18.02 19.57
CA ARG A 12 -43.30 -17.05 19.57
C ARG A 12 -43.13 -16.12 18.37
N LEU A 13 -44.25 -15.65 17.78
CA LEU A 13 -44.23 -14.72 16.64
C LEU A 13 -43.36 -13.48 16.94
N ALA A 14 -43.46 -12.94 18.15
CA ALA A 14 -42.64 -11.81 18.61
C ALA A 14 -41.13 -12.09 18.52
N THR A 15 -40.68 -13.32 18.80
CA THR A 15 -39.26 -13.70 18.71
C THR A 15 -38.78 -13.65 17.25
N ILE A 16 -39.61 -14.11 16.31
CA ILE A 16 -39.29 -14.07 14.88
C ILE A 16 -39.20 -12.61 14.40
N VAL A 17 -40.17 -11.78 14.79
CA VAL A 17 -40.19 -10.36 14.41
C VAL A 17 -38.96 -9.63 14.97
N VAL A 18 -38.64 -9.82 16.25
CA VAL A 18 -37.45 -9.21 16.86
C VAL A 18 -36.16 -9.70 16.19
N ALA A 19 -36.04 -10.99 15.88
CA ALA A 19 -34.87 -11.52 15.18
C ALA A 19 -34.69 -10.87 13.79
N ILE A 20 -35.77 -10.71 13.03
CA ILE A 20 -35.74 -10.03 11.73
C ILE A 20 -35.34 -8.55 11.90
N LEU A 21 -35.91 -7.84 12.88
CA LEU A 21 -35.56 -6.44 13.13
C LEU A 21 -34.09 -6.27 13.51
N ILE A 22 -33.54 -7.15 14.36
CA ILE A 22 -32.12 -7.16 14.70
C ILE A 22 -31.27 -7.42 13.46
N MET A 23 -31.67 -8.38 12.62
CA MET A 23 -30.96 -8.69 11.38
C MET A 23 -30.93 -7.49 10.43
N VAL A 24 -32.07 -6.84 10.21
CA VAL A 24 -32.17 -5.62 9.39
C VAL A 24 -31.35 -4.48 9.99
N MET A 25 -31.31 -4.34 11.31
CA MET A 25 -30.50 -3.33 12.00
C MET A 25 -28.99 -3.64 11.93
N ALA A 26 -28.60 -4.91 11.84
CA ALA A 26 -27.21 -5.34 11.74
C ALA A 26 -26.65 -5.20 10.31
N LEU A 27 -27.50 -5.26 9.27
CA LEU A 27 -27.11 -5.10 7.86
C LEU A 27 -26.17 -3.91 7.61
N PRO A 28 -26.44 -2.66 8.06
CA PRO A 28 -25.55 -1.53 7.82
C PRO A 28 -24.17 -1.68 8.49
N LEU A 29 -24.09 -2.29 9.68
CA LEU A 29 -22.82 -2.50 10.38
C LEU A 29 -21.96 -3.54 9.65
N VAL A 30 -22.57 -4.62 9.20
CA VAL A 30 -21.90 -5.66 8.41
C VAL A 30 -21.45 -5.10 7.06
N GLY A 31 -22.30 -4.29 6.41
CA GLY A 31 -21.94 -3.60 5.17
C GLY A 31 -20.73 -2.69 5.33
N LEU A 32 -20.69 -1.87 6.38
CA LEU A 32 -19.54 -1.01 6.69
C LEU A 32 -18.26 -1.82 6.95
N PHE A 33 -18.37 -2.95 7.65
CA PHE A 33 -17.24 -3.83 7.91
C PHE A 33 -16.64 -4.41 6.62
N PHE A 34 -17.47 -4.97 5.74
CA PHE A 34 -17.00 -5.50 4.45
C PHE A 34 -16.45 -4.40 3.53
N PHE A 35 -17.08 -3.22 3.55
CA PHE A 35 -16.59 -2.06 2.80
C PHE A 35 -15.16 -1.69 3.23
N ARG A 36 -14.93 -1.56 4.54
CA ARG A 36 -13.59 -1.28 5.08
C ARG A 36 -12.57 -2.36 4.76
N LEU A 37 -12.97 -3.64 4.82
CA LEU A 37 -12.09 -4.74 4.47
C LEU A 37 -11.66 -4.66 2.99
N TYR A 38 -12.61 -4.39 2.09
CA TYR A 38 -12.35 -4.27 0.67
C TYR A 38 -11.48 -3.05 0.35
N GLU A 39 -11.79 -1.88 0.92
CA GLU A 39 -10.99 -0.67 0.76
C GLU A 39 -9.55 -0.91 1.18
N ASN A 40 -9.34 -1.42 2.40
CA ASN A 40 -7.99 -1.66 2.92
C ASN A 40 -7.20 -2.67 2.10
N GLN A 41 -7.84 -3.67 1.50
CA GLN A 41 -7.17 -4.62 0.60
C GLN A 41 -6.76 -3.96 -0.72
N LEU A 42 -7.67 -3.22 -1.36
CA LEU A 42 -7.36 -2.54 -2.62
C LEU A 42 -6.24 -1.51 -2.44
N ILE A 43 -6.26 -0.77 -1.33
CA ILE A 43 -5.24 0.23 -0.99
C ILE A 43 -3.89 -0.42 -0.73
N ARG A 44 -3.84 -1.52 0.02
CA ARG A 44 -2.58 -2.25 0.26
C ARG A 44 -2.04 -2.86 -1.02
N GLN A 45 -2.90 -3.27 -1.95
CA GLN A 45 -2.47 -3.76 -3.26
C GLN A 45 -1.84 -2.64 -4.11
N THR A 46 -2.45 -1.45 -4.16
CA THR A 46 -1.86 -0.32 -4.89
C THR A 46 -0.57 0.15 -4.24
N GLU A 47 -0.50 0.17 -2.91
CA GLU A 47 0.75 0.45 -2.17
C GLU A 47 1.84 -0.58 -2.50
N ALA A 48 1.51 -1.88 -2.50
CA ALA A 48 2.46 -2.94 -2.86
C ALA A 48 3.01 -2.75 -4.28
N GLU A 49 2.16 -2.39 -5.23
CA GLU A 49 2.56 -2.14 -6.60
C GLU A 49 3.43 -0.88 -6.73
N LEU A 50 3.09 0.21 -6.05
CA LEU A 50 3.92 1.42 -6.01
C LEU A 50 5.28 1.17 -5.36
N ILE A 51 5.34 0.36 -4.30
CA ILE A 51 6.59 -0.10 -3.67
C ILE A 51 7.42 -0.88 -4.70
N ALA A 52 6.83 -1.83 -5.41
CA ALA A 52 7.53 -2.63 -6.41
C ALA A 52 8.09 -1.79 -7.56
N GLN A 53 7.28 -0.89 -8.12
CA GLN A 53 7.68 0.03 -9.19
C GLN A 53 8.77 1.00 -8.71
N GLY A 54 8.61 1.57 -7.52
CA GLY A 54 9.59 2.45 -6.89
C GLY A 54 10.93 1.75 -6.63
N ALA A 55 10.90 0.51 -6.17
CA ALA A 55 12.10 -0.30 -5.94
C ALA A 55 12.84 -0.59 -7.26
N ALA A 56 12.12 -0.90 -8.34
CA ALA A 56 12.71 -1.11 -9.66
C ALA A 56 13.36 0.17 -10.19
N LEU A 57 12.67 1.31 -10.13
CA LEU A 57 13.22 2.61 -10.53
C LEU A 57 14.43 3.03 -9.69
N ALA A 58 14.40 2.80 -8.39
CA ALA A 58 15.53 3.08 -7.49
C ALA A 58 16.75 2.21 -7.82
N ALA A 59 16.54 0.93 -8.16
CA ALA A 59 17.62 0.03 -8.56
C ALA A 59 18.29 0.48 -9.88
N ILE A 60 17.48 0.87 -10.88
CA ILE A 60 17.97 1.41 -12.15
C ILE A 60 18.74 2.70 -11.91
N TYR A 61 18.19 3.63 -11.13
CA TYR A 61 18.87 4.88 -10.80
C TYR A 61 20.20 4.63 -10.07
N ALA A 62 20.22 3.72 -9.12
CA ALA A 62 21.45 3.36 -8.40
C ALA A 62 22.51 2.75 -9.33
N GLN A 63 22.09 2.00 -10.35
CA GLN A 63 22.99 1.48 -11.37
C GLN A 63 23.57 2.62 -12.24
N GLU A 64 22.73 3.53 -12.74
CA GLU A 64 23.15 4.68 -13.53
C GLU A 64 24.17 5.58 -12.78
N VAL A 65 23.96 5.77 -11.48
CA VAL A 65 24.88 6.52 -10.60
C VAL A 65 26.24 5.82 -10.47
N ARG A 66 26.25 4.49 -10.32
CA ARG A 66 27.48 3.68 -10.25
C ARG A 66 28.23 3.70 -11.58
N ASP A 67 27.52 3.49 -12.69
CA ASP A 67 28.12 3.43 -14.03
C ASP A 67 28.66 4.80 -14.47
N ALA A 68 28.06 5.89 -14.00
CA ALA A 68 28.56 7.25 -14.19
C ALA A 68 29.78 7.58 -13.31
N GLY A 69 30.19 6.70 -12.38
CA GLY A 69 31.33 6.91 -11.50
C GLY A 69 31.17 8.10 -10.56
N ILE A 70 29.93 8.40 -10.12
CA ILE A 70 29.69 9.54 -9.24
C ILE A 70 30.34 9.28 -7.86
N PRO A 71 31.21 10.19 -7.38
CA PRO A 71 31.90 10.03 -6.11
C PRO A 71 30.93 10.08 -4.92
N ALA A 72 31.22 9.29 -3.87
CA ALA A 72 30.32 9.11 -2.73
C ALA A 72 30.02 10.42 -1.98
N GLU A 73 30.97 11.35 -1.99
CA GLU A 73 30.85 12.67 -1.37
C GLU A 73 29.74 13.52 -2.02
N LYS A 74 29.39 13.22 -3.28
CA LYS A 74 28.29 13.88 -4.01
C LYS A 74 26.92 13.23 -3.78
N LEU A 75 26.85 12.05 -3.16
CA LEU A 75 25.59 11.32 -2.94
C LEU A 75 24.82 11.82 -1.71
N GLY A 76 25.42 12.71 -0.91
CA GLY A 76 24.81 13.24 0.30
C GLY A 76 24.94 12.30 1.50
N ALA A 77 24.04 12.46 2.47
CA ALA A 77 24.08 11.69 3.70
C ALA A 77 23.75 10.22 3.46
N ALA A 78 24.57 9.32 4.01
CA ALA A 78 24.29 7.90 3.96
C ALA A 78 22.98 7.59 4.70
N VAL A 79 22.11 6.82 4.05
CA VAL A 79 20.90 6.30 4.70
C VAL A 79 21.34 5.25 5.72
N PRO A 80 20.98 5.39 7.01
CA PRO A 80 21.30 4.37 8.00
C PRO A 80 20.68 3.04 7.59
N ALA A 81 21.43 1.95 7.71
CA ALA A 81 20.89 0.62 7.48
C ALA A 81 19.66 0.42 8.38
N GLY A 82 18.51 0.12 7.76
CA GLY A 82 17.28 -0.18 8.50
C GLY A 82 17.51 -1.29 9.52
N ARG A 83 16.70 -1.31 10.59
CA ARG A 83 16.80 -2.25 11.72
C ARG A 83 16.47 -3.71 11.37
N ASP A 84 16.23 -4.01 10.10
CA ASP A 84 15.99 -5.36 9.64
C ASP A 84 17.27 -6.18 9.73
N ASN A 85 17.11 -7.50 9.89
CA ASN A 85 18.21 -8.44 10.04
C ASN A 85 19.33 -8.14 9.02
N PRO A 86 20.50 -7.64 9.46
CA PRO A 86 21.57 -7.22 8.54
C PRO A 86 22.12 -8.38 7.72
N ASP A 87 21.91 -9.62 8.19
CA ASP A 87 22.33 -10.86 7.53
C ASP A 87 21.28 -11.36 6.51
N SER A 88 20.11 -10.72 6.42
CA SER A 88 19.11 -11.08 5.42
C SER A 88 19.48 -10.51 4.05
N PRO A 89 19.54 -11.33 2.98
CA PRO A 89 19.70 -10.84 1.61
C PRO A 89 18.47 -10.07 1.11
N TYR A 90 17.34 -10.18 1.81
CA TYR A 90 16.08 -9.52 1.45
C TYR A 90 15.72 -8.42 2.45
N ARG A 91 15.30 -7.27 1.93
CA ARG A 91 14.79 -6.12 2.70
C ARG A 91 13.43 -5.67 2.15
N PRO A 92 12.36 -6.46 2.38
CA PRO A 92 11.04 -6.14 1.86
C PRO A 92 10.48 -4.89 2.56
N ILE A 93 9.79 -4.04 1.80
CA ILE A 93 8.98 -2.96 2.35
C ILE A 93 7.54 -3.46 2.33
N GLU A 94 6.94 -3.65 3.50
CA GLU A 94 5.57 -4.16 3.61
C GLU A 94 4.54 -3.03 3.42
N PRO A 95 3.46 -3.27 2.65
CA PRO A 95 2.34 -2.34 2.58
C PRO A 95 1.68 -2.18 3.95
N SER A 96 1.58 -0.95 4.42
CA SER A 96 1.11 -0.64 5.78
C SER A 96 -0.04 0.37 5.83
N LEU A 97 -0.35 1.05 4.74
CA LEU A 97 -1.32 2.13 4.68
C LEU A 97 -2.75 1.66 5.01
N ASP A 98 -3.42 2.39 5.88
CA ASP A 98 -4.81 2.16 6.29
C ASP A 98 -5.57 3.50 6.38
N LEU A 99 -6.46 3.78 5.42
CA LEU A 99 -7.21 5.06 5.38
C LEU A 99 -8.18 5.25 6.54
N ALA A 100 -8.51 4.20 7.31
CA ALA A 100 -9.37 4.32 8.47
C ALA A 100 -8.65 4.89 9.69
N SER A 101 -7.33 4.74 9.77
CA SER A 101 -6.51 5.11 10.93
C SER A 101 -5.42 6.13 10.58
N ASP A 102 -4.88 6.08 9.36
CA ASP A 102 -3.81 6.96 8.92
C ASP A 102 -4.34 8.32 8.46
N ARG A 103 -3.56 9.35 8.81
CA ARG A 103 -3.83 10.71 8.36
C ARG A 103 -3.31 10.89 6.93
N VAL A 104 -4.21 11.13 5.99
CA VAL A 104 -3.85 11.51 4.61
C VAL A 104 -3.11 12.86 4.63
N LEU A 105 -1.89 12.87 4.11
CA LEU A 105 -1.06 14.07 3.98
C LEU A 105 -1.54 14.94 2.82
N ALA A 106 -1.18 16.22 2.87
CA ALA A 106 -1.44 17.12 1.75
C ALA A 106 -0.67 16.65 0.49
N THR A 107 -1.22 16.98 -0.68
CA THR A 107 -0.54 16.68 -1.95
C THR A 107 0.87 17.27 -1.97
N ARG A 108 1.81 16.57 -2.61
CA ARG A 108 3.18 17.05 -2.76
C ARG A 108 3.15 18.41 -3.47
N PRO A 109 3.80 19.45 -2.94
CA PRO A 109 3.88 20.75 -3.61
C PRO A 109 4.59 20.62 -4.96
N ALA A 110 4.32 21.57 -5.86
CA ALA A 110 4.96 21.61 -7.17
C ALA A 110 6.49 21.64 -7.04
N ALA A 111 7.17 20.96 -7.96
CA ALA A 111 8.63 20.97 -8.00
C ALA A 111 9.15 22.40 -8.21
N THR A 112 10.20 22.75 -7.49
CA THR A 112 10.91 24.03 -7.62
C THR A 112 12.23 23.80 -8.34
N ALA A 113 12.67 24.79 -9.12
CA ALA A 113 13.95 24.72 -9.81
C ALA A 113 15.10 24.63 -8.80
N ALA A 114 16.02 23.70 -9.03
CA ALA A 114 17.22 23.50 -8.22
C ALA A 114 18.47 23.65 -9.09
N SER A 115 19.59 24.00 -8.47
CA SER A 115 20.90 23.84 -9.11
C SER A 115 21.19 22.36 -9.23
N VAL A 116 21.37 21.87 -10.45
CA VAL A 116 21.60 20.44 -10.73
C VAL A 116 23.04 20.24 -11.17
N ASP A 117 23.76 19.34 -10.51
CA ASP A 117 25.08 18.91 -10.96
C ASP A 117 24.94 18.19 -12.31
N PRO A 118 25.74 18.56 -13.33
CA PRO A 118 25.64 18.02 -14.68
C PRO A 118 25.64 16.49 -14.78
N ALA A 119 26.33 15.79 -13.87
CA ALA A 119 26.35 14.33 -13.85
C ALA A 119 24.96 13.75 -13.56
N PHE A 120 24.24 14.33 -12.59
CA PHE A 120 22.87 13.90 -12.27
C PHE A 120 21.86 14.38 -13.31
N ALA A 121 22.09 15.53 -13.94
CA ALA A 121 21.26 15.99 -15.06
C ALA A 121 21.31 14.99 -16.24
N ALA A 122 22.50 14.46 -16.55
CA ALA A 122 22.67 13.45 -17.59
C ALA A 122 21.93 12.13 -17.27
N ILE A 123 21.99 11.68 -16.02
CA ILE A 123 21.23 10.50 -15.56
C ILE A 123 19.72 10.76 -15.68
N GLY A 124 19.25 11.91 -15.22
CA GLY A 124 17.85 12.31 -15.32
C GLY A 124 17.35 12.36 -16.76
N ALA A 125 18.17 12.87 -17.69
CA ALA A 125 17.85 12.89 -19.11
C ALA A 125 17.66 11.47 -19.67
N ARG A 126 18.51 10.50 -19.29
CA ARG A 126 18.38 9.10 -19.70
C ARG A 126 17.12 8.43 -19.13
N LEU A 127 16.83 8.68 -17.85
CA LEU A 127 15.65 8.12 -17.18
C LEU A 127 14.34 8.75 -17.63
N SER A 128 14.36 10.00 -18.11
CA SER A 128 13.14 10.74 -18.47
C SER A 128 12.25 9.99 -19.47
N GLY A 129 12.84 9.33 -20.47
CA GLY A 129 12.09 8.53 -21.45
C GLY A 129 11.41 7.31 -20.82
N VAL A 130 12.14 6.58 -19.97
CA VAL A 130 11.59 5.41 -19.25
C VAL A 130 10.45 5.84 -18.34
N LEU A 131 10.61 6.96 -17.63
CA LEU A 131 9.58 7.51 -16.75
C LEU A 131 8.34 7.95 -17.54
N ALA A 132 8.52 8.61 -18.69
CA ALA A 132 7.42 9.05 -19.54
C ALA A 132 6.63 7.87 -20.13
N GLU A 133 7.31 6.81 -20.59
CA GLU A 133 6.63 5.60 -21.07
C GLU A 133 5.93 4.82 -19.94
N THR A 134 6.58 4.71 -18.78
CA THR A 134 5.98 4.08 -17.58
C THR A 134 4.72 4.82 -17.14
N GLN A 135 4.76 6.15 -17.14
CA GLN A 135 3.63 7.00 -16.78
C GLN A 135 2.39 6.71 -17.65
N LYS A 136 2.55 6.53 -18.96
CA LYS A 136 1.41 6.27 -19.87
C LYS A 136 0.62 5.00 -19.56
N THR A 137 1.24 4.05 -18.85
CA THR A 137 0.60 2.77 -18.49
C THR A 137 0.03 2.82 -17.07
N THR A 138 0.59 3.65 -16.20
CA THR A 138 0.31 3.64 -14.75
C THR A 138 -0.59 4.77 -14.28
N LEU A 139 -0.71 5.88 -15.04
CA LEU A 139 -1.49 7.08 -14.73
C LEU A 139 -2.38 7.49 -15.91
#